data_AF-A0A946S5Y2-F1
#
_entry.id   AF-A0A946S5Y2-F1
#
_cell.length_a   1.000
_cell.length_b   1.000
_cell.length_c   1.000
_cell.angle_alpha   90.00
_cell.angle_beta   90.00
_cell.angle_gamma   90.00
#
_symmetry.space_group_name_H-M   'P 1'
#
loop_
_entity.id
_entity.type
_entity.pdbx_description
1 polymer ?
#
loop_
_entity_poly.entity_id
_entity_poly.type
_entity_poly.pdbx_seq_one_letter_code
_entity_poly.pdbx_strand_id
1 'polypeptide(L)' 'MKKNTIITAASIVLFLAGISHLIRIFYDWDIKIISKSSENIWELPLWGSFLSAIITLFLAYNLVKMKKKR' A
#
# COMPACT_ATOMS: atom_id res chain seq x y z
N MET A 1 -23.26 -7.26 -4.44
CA MET A 1 -22.91 -6.34 -3.33
C MET A 1 -23.20 -4.89 -3.74
N LYS A 2 -23.65 -4.04 -2.82
CA LYS A 2 -23.87 -2.60 -3.13
C LYS A 2 -22.52 -1.97 -3.55
N LYS A 3 -22.50 -1.27 -4.69
CA LYS A 3 -21.30 -0.64 -5.27
C LYS A 3 -20.52 0.23 -4.27
N ASN A 4 -21.23 0.95 -3.40
CA ASN A 4 -20.63 1.78 -2.36
C ASN A 4 -19.86 0.97 -1.30
N THR A 5 -20.30 -0.25 -1.00
CA THR A 5 -19.60 -1.17 -0.08
C THR A 5 -18.26 -1.59 -0.67
N ILE A 6 -18.22 -1.93 -1.96
CA ILE A 6 -16.98 -2.32 -2.66
C ILE A 6 -15.98 -1.15 -2.68
N ILE A 7 -16.44 0.05 -3.06
CA ILE A 7 -15.58 1.24 -3.10
C ILE A 7 -15.01 1.57 -1.71
N THR A 8 -15.84 1.44 -0.67
CA THR A 8 -15.41 1.71 0.71
C THR A 8 -14.37 0.68 1.16
N ALA A 9 -14.62 -0.62 0.92
CA ALA A 9 -13.66 -1.67 1.26
C ALA A 9 -12.31 -1.47 0.54
N ALA A 10 -12.34 -1.21 -0.77
CA ALA A 10 -11.12 -0.95 -1.54
C ALA A 10 -10.36 0.29 -1.02
N SER A 11 -11.08 1.35 -0.65
CA SER A 11 -10.46 2.57 -0.09
C SER A 11 -9.74 2.27 1.23
N ILE A 12 -10.35 1.47 2.11
CA ILE A 12 -9.76 1.09 3.41
C ILE A 12 -8.51 0.24 3.18
N VAL A 13 -8.57 -0.76 2.29
CA VAL A 13 -7.41 -1.62 1.98
C VAL A 13 -6.25 -0.80 1.45
N LEU A 14 -6.51 0.11 0.50
CA LEU A 14 -5.48 1.00 -0.05
C LEU A 14 -4.91 1.96 1.00
N PHE A 15 -5.75 2.48 1.88
CA PHE A 15 -5.31 3.36 2.97
C PHE A 15 -4.38 2.62 3.95
N LEU A 16 -4.76 1.40 4.35
CA LEU A 16 -3.93 0.56 5.22
C LEU A 16 -2.61 0.17 4.55
N ALA A 17 -2.62 -0.14 3.25
CA ALA A 17 -1.41 -0.40 2.48
C ALA A 17 -0.48 0.84 2.47
N GLY A 18 -1.04 2.03 2.26
CA GLY A 18 -0.29 3.29 2.33
C GLY A 18 0.34 3.53 3.68
N ILE A 19 -0.42 3.32 4.76
CA ILE A 19 0.11 3.42 6.13
C ILE A 19 1.24 2.41 6.37
N SER A 20 1.10 1.16 5.90
CA SER A 20 2.15 0.15 6.04
C SER A 20 3.47 0.58 5.38
N HIS A 21 3.38 1.18 4.18
CA HIS A 21 4.56 1.76 3.53
C HIS A 21 5.15 2.96 4.29
N LEU A 22 4.31 3.81 4.89
CA LEU A 22 4.80 4.90 5.74
C LEU A 22 5.50 4.39 7.00
N ILE A 23 4.93 3.39 7.68
CA ILE A 23 5.57 2.73 8.84
C ILE A 23 6.93 2.20 8.41
N ARG A 24 7.00 1.51 7.27
CA ARG A 24 8.27 1.01 6.73
C ARG A 24 9.31 2.11 6.52
N ILE A 25 8.90 3.26 6.00
CA ILE A 25 9.78 4.41 5.79
C ILE A 25 10.27 5.01 7.11
N PHE A 26 9.36 5.24 8.06
CA PHE A 26 9.70 5.94 9.32
C PHE A 26 10.55 5.10 10.27
N TYR A 27 10.35 3.79 10.28
CA TYR A 27 11.08 2.86 11.15
C TYR A 27 12.26 2.19 10.45
N ASP A 28 12.58 2.61 9.22
CA ASP A 28 13.61 2.00 8.37
C ASP A 28 13.48 0.47 8.34
N TRP A 29 12.25 -0.01 8.18
CA TRP A 29 11.94 -1.44 8.28
C TRP A 29 12.49 -2.17 7.06
N ASP A 30 13.65 -2.78 7.26
CA ASP A 30 14.32 -3.59 6.26
C ASP A 30 13.56 -4.90 6.01
N ILE A 31 13.30 -5.19 4.74
CA ILE A 31 12.56 -6.38 4.31
C ILE A 31 13.45 -7.17 3.36
N LYS A 32 13.88 -8.33 3.84
CA LYS A 32 14.66 -9.30 3.08
C LYS A 32 13.79 -10.49 2.71
N ILE A 33 13.72 -10.79 1.42
CA ILE A 33 13.05 -11.97 0.89
C ILE A 33 14.12 -13.03 0.68
N ILE A 34 14.10 -14.07 1.53
CA ILE A 34 15.05 -15.18 1.47
C ILE A 34 14.41 -16.32 0.67
N SER A 35 14.96 -16.62 -0.51
CA SER A 35 14.53 -17.78 -1.29
C SER A 35 15.30 -19.02 -0.85
N LYS A 36 14.60 -20.00 -0.27
CA LYS A 36 15.18 -21.31 0.10
C LYS A 36 15.75 -22.10 -1.08
N SER A 37 15.32 -21.79 -2.31
CA SER A 37 15.70 -22.56 -3.49
C SER A 37 16.97 -22.06 -4.18
N SER A 38 17.47 -20.86 -3.87
CA SER A 38 18.60 -20.29 -4.63
C SER A 38 19.65 -19.53 -3.80
N GLU A 39 19.64 -19.62 -2.47
CA GLU A 39 20.53 -18.85 -1.57
C GLU A 39 20.55 -17.32 -1.83
N ASN A 40 19.60 -16.81 -2.63
CA ASN A 40 19.55 -15.40 -2.97
C ASN A 40 18.69 -14.66 -1.95
N ILE A 41 19.27 -13.60 -1.41
CA ILE A 41 18.61 -12.64 -0.54
C ILE A 41 18.23 -11.44 -1.40
N TRP A 42 16.92 -11.21 -1.54
CA TRP A 42 16.41 -10.03 -2.23
C TRP A 42 16.02 -8.98 -1.21
N GLU A 43 16.74 -7.87 -1.20
CA GLU A 43 16.42 -6.73 -0.36
C GLU A 43 15.44 -5.81 -1.11
N LEU A 44 14.26 -5.61 -0.54
CA LEU A 44 13.33 -4.65 -1.11
C LEU A 44 13.87 -3.24 -0.83
N PRO A 45 14.11 -2.40 -1.84
CA PRO A 45 14.66 -1.08 -1.58
C PRO A 45 13.63 -0.18 -0.86
N LEU A 46 14.12 0.69 0.02
CA LEU A 46 13.27 1.60 0.80
C LEU A 46 12.55 2.61 -0.10
N TRP A 47 13.21 3.09 -1.17
CA TRP A 47 12.65 4.07 -2.11
C TRP A 47 11.36 3.57 -2.79
N GLY A 48 11.21 2.25 -2.99
CA GLY A 48 9.99 1.64 -3.51
C GLY A 48 8.78 1.87 -2.61
N SER A 49 8.99 1.95 -1.28
CA SER A 49 7.91 2.25 -0.33
C SER A 49 7.37 3.67 -0.47
N PHE A 50 8.21 4.65 -0.84
CA PHE A 50 7.76 6.03 -1.03
C PHE A 50 6.77 6.13 -2.19
N LEU A 51 7.12 5.52 -3.33
CA LEU A 51 6.23 5.44 -4.49
C LEU A 51 4.92 4.71 -4.14
N SER A 52 5.02 3.56 -3.48
CA SER A 52 3.83 2.80 -3.11
C SER A 52 2.94 3.55 -2.11
N ALA A 53 3.51 4.26 -1.12
CA ALA A 53 2.74 5.08 -0.19
C ALA A 53 1.96 6.18 -0.94
N ILE A 54 2.62 6.90 -1.85
CA ILE A 54 1.99 7.97 -2.65
C ILE A 54 0.83 7.40 -3.48
N ILE A 55 1.08 6.32 -4.23
CA ILE A 55 0.09 5.73 -5.13
C ILE A 55 -1.13 5.22 -4.33
N THR A 56 -0.90 4.43 -3.29
CA THR A 56 -1.98 3.80 -2.52
C THR A 56 -2.84 4.83 -1.77
N LEU A 57 -2.23 5.85 -1.14
CA LEU A 57 -2.96 6.93 -0.48
C LEU A 57 -3.71 7.81 -1.49
N PHE A 58 -3.10 8.11 -2.63
CA PHE A 58 -3.77 8.85 -3.71
C PHE A 58 -4.99 8.11 -4.25
N LEU A 59 -4.89 6.80 -4.50
CA LEU A 59 -6.02 5.98 -4.95
C LEU A 59 -7.11 5.91 -3.88
N ALA A 60 -6.74 5.69 -2.60
CA ALA A 60 -7.70 5.67 -1.50
C ALA A 60 -8.52 6.97 -1.44
N TYR A 61 -7.84 8.11 -1.52
CA TYR A 61 -8.50 9.42 -1.54
C TYR A 61 -9.44 9.59 -2.74
N ASN A 62 -9.01 9.21 -3.94
CA ASN A 62 -9.83 9.33 -5.14
C ASN A 62 -11.09 8.45 -5.08
N LEU A 63 -11.00 7.22 -4.56
CA LEU A 63 -12.15 6.34 -4.39
C LEU A 63 -13.18 6.92 -3.41
N VAL A 64 -12.73 7.48 -2.27
CA VAL A 64 -13.60 8.17 -1.32
C VAL A 64 -14.25 9.40 -1.97
N LYS A 65 -13.50 10.16 -2.76
CA LYS A 65 -14.02 11.33 -3.51
C LYS A 65 -15.08 10.93 -4.54
N MET A 66 -14.90 9.80 -5.24
CA MET A 66 -15.87 9.27 -6.20
C MET A 66 -17.18 8.84 -5.52
N LYS A 67 -17.12 8.38 -4.26
CA LYS A 67 -18.32 8.13 -3.46
C LYS A 67 -19.06 9.42 -3.12
N LYS A 68 -18.35 10.49 -2.73
CA LYS A 68 -18.95 11.78 -2.33
C LYS A 68 -19.60 12.56 -3.48
N LYS A 69 -19.15 12.36 -4.72
CA LYS A 69 -19.72 13.00 -5.93
C LYS A 69 -20.98 12.33 -6.47
N ARG A 70 -21.43 11.22 -5.88
CA ARG A 70 -22.65 10.50 -6.25
C ARG A 70 -23.67 10.62 -5.13
#